data_AF-A0A6P0Y4Z8-F1
#
_entry.id   AF-A0A6P0Y4Z8-F1
#
_cell.length_a   1.000
_cell.length_b   1.000
_cell.length_c   1.000
_cell.angle_alpha   90.00
_cell.angle_beta   90.00
_cell.angle_gamma   90.00
#
_symmetry.space_group_name_H-M   'P 1'
#
loop_
_entity.id
_entity.type
_entity.pdbx_description
1 polymer ?
#
loop_
_entity_poly.entity_id
_entity_poly.type
_entity_poly.pdbx_seq_one_letter_code
_entity_poly.pdbx_strand_id
1 'polypeptide(L)'
;MREIPKGLQPCNPKARSFPISWKEAYFRLHFNSELEGYVCSMCKKLFRGSKGFKELKADHIYPFSKSGLTTWDNLQLLCIYCNSKKSNKLK
;
A
#
# COMPACT_ATOMS: atom_id res chain seq x y z
N MET A 1 17.83 0.71 2.54
CA MET A 1 16.97 1.89 2.77
C MET A 1 16.20 2.11 1.48
N ARG A 2 14.87 1.96 1.44
CA ARG A 2 14.11 2.12 0.19
C ARG A 2 13.97 3.61 -0.07
N GLU A 3 14.45 4.09 -1.22
CA GLU A 3 14.37 5.50 -1.56
C GLU A 3 12.91 5.91 -1.77
N ILE A 4 12.48 6.96 -1.06
CA ILE A 4 11.16 7.57 -1.24
C ILE A 4 11.14 8.19 -2.64
N PRO A 5 10.13 7.90 -3.49
CA PRO A 5 10.01 8.55 -4.78
C PRO A 5 10.04 10.07 -4.63
N LYS A 6 10.97 10.71 -5.34
CA LYS A 6 11.06 12.17 -5.40
C LYS A 6 9.75 12.72 -5.98
N GLY A 7 9.21 13.77 -5.36
CA GLY A 7 7.99 14.43 -5.83
C GLY A 7 6.67 13.82 -5.32
N LEU A 8 6.70 12.93 -4.32
CA LEU A 8 5.48 12.55 -3.61
C LEU A 8 4.90 13.76 -2.90
N GLN A 9 3.60 13.97 -3.08
CA GLN A 9 2.92 15.07 -2.40
C GLN A 9 3.03 14.91 -0.88
N PRO A 10 3.23 16.01 -0.15
CA PRO A 10 3.22 15.97 1.30
C PRO A 10 1.87 15.44 1.78
N CYS A 11 1.92 14.52 2.74
CA CYS A 11 0.74 14.01 3.42
C CYS A 11 0.80 14.44 4.89
N ASN A 12 -0.35 14.78 5.47
CA ASN A 12 -0.44 14.97 6.90
C ASN A 12 -0.26 13.60 7.60
N PRO A 13 0.78 13.41 8.45
CA PRO A 13 1.03 12.13 9.11
C PRO A 13 -0.13 11.66 10.01
N LYS A 14 -1.00 12.58 10.43
CA LYS A 14 -2.19 12.29 11.24
C LYS A 14 -3.45 12.03 10.41
N ALA A 15 -3.39 12.11 9.07
CA ALA A 15 -4.50 11.72 8.21
C ALA A 15 -4.69 10.20 8.26
N ARG A 16 -5.93 9.71 8.14
CA ARG A 16 -6.22 8.26 8.16
C ARG A 16 -6.03 7.59 6.80
N SER A 17 -6.04 8.34 5.71
CA SER A 17 -5.93 7.81 4.35
C SER A 17 -4.65 8.29 3.69
N PHE A 18 -4.01 7.39 2.95
CA PHE A 18 -2.89 7.73 2.08
C PHE A 18 -3.39 8.42 0.79
N PRO A 19 -2.62 9.36 0.23
CA PRO A 19 -2.90 9.94 -1.08
C PRO A 19 -2.90 8.87 -2.18
N ILE A 20 -3.71 9.06 -3.23
CA ILE A 20 -3.75 8.12 -4.35
C ILE A 20 -2.41 8.04 -5.09
N SER A 21 -1.68 9.15 -5.19
CA SER A 21 -0.34 9.21 -5.79
C SER A 21 0.67 8.31 -5.06
N TRP A 22 0.54 8.17 -3.73
CA TRP A 22 1.38 7.26 -2.96
C TRP A 22 1.03 5.80 -3.26
N LYS A 23 -0.26 5.48 -3.38
CA LYS A 23 -0.73 4.16 -3.81
C LYS A 23 -0.17 3.82 -5.20
N GLU A 24 -0.21 4.75 -6.14
CA GLU A 24 0.32 4.56 -7.50
C GLU A 24 1.83 4.36 -7.49
N ALA A 25 2.57 5.19 -6.76
CA ALA A 25 4.02 5.08 -6.64
C ALA A 25 4.43 3.74 -6.01
N TYR A 26 3.74 3.32 -4.95
CA TYR A 26 4.03 2.04 -4.29
C TYR A 26 3.73 0.87 -5.23
N PHE A 27 2.61 0.93 -5.96
CA PHE A 27 2.28 -0.10 -6.95
C PHE A 27 3.36 -0.23 -8.02
N ARG A 28 3.87 0.90 -8.56
CA ARG A 28 4.92 0.91 -9.59
C ARG A 28 6.26 0.38 -9.06
N LEU A 29 6.66 0.79 -7.86
CA LEU A 29 7.91 0.34 -7.24
C LEU A 29 7.93 -1.16 -6.91
N HIS A 30 6.76 -1.72 -6.60
CA HIS A 30 6.60 -3.12 -6.24
C HIS A 30 5.94 -3.95 -7.36
N PHE A 31 5.89 -3.41 -8.56
CA PHE A 31 5.39 -4.13 -9.72
C PHE A 31 6.40 -5.21 -10.11
N ASN A 32 5.95 -6.45 -10.21
CA ASN A 32 6.77 -7.53 -10.73
C ASN A 32 6.63 -7.55 -12.26
N SER A 33 7.71 -7.18 -12.96
CA SER A 33 7.73 -7.14 -14.42
C SER A 33 7.64 -8.53 -15.05
N GLU A 34 8.16 -9.58 -14.42
CA GLU A 34 8.12 -10.95 -14.95
C GLU A 34 6.70 -11.54 -14.91
N LEU A 35 5.93 -11.19 -13.87
CA LEU A 35 4.54 -11.63 -13.70
C LEU A 35 3.52 -10.64 -14.28
N GLU A 36 4.00 -9.48 -14.73
CA GLU A 36 3.20 -8.35 -15.21
C GLU A 36 2.14 -7.88 -14.21
N GLY A 37 2.50 -7.80 -12.93
CA GLY A 37 1.55 -7.39 -11.90
C GLY A 37 2.13 -7.18 -10.50
N TYR A 38 1.27 -6.73 -9.59
CA TYR A 38 1.59 -6.60 -8.18
C TYR A 38 1.18 -7.86 -7.43
N VAL A 39 2.09 -8.41 -6.61
CA VAL A 39 1.83 -9.58 -5.78
C VAL A 39 1.48 -9.13 -4.36
N CYS A 40 0.28 -9.46 -3.89
CA CYS A 40 -0.13 -9.13 -2.53
C CYS A 40 0.78 -9.81 -1.50
N SER A 41 1.35 -9.04 -0.57
CA SER A 41 2.29 -9.53 0.44
C SER A 41 1.70 -10.63 1.32
N MET A 42 0.39 -10.59 1.59
CA MET A 42 -0.31 -11.54 2.45
C MET A 42 -0.78 -12.82 1.75
N CYS A 43 -1.54 -12.71 0.65
CA CYS A 43 -2.14 -13.87 -0.01
C CYS A 43 -1.38 -14.35 -1.25
N LYS A 44 -0.31 -13.65 -1.65
CA LYS A 44 0.50 -13.96 -2.83
C LYS A 44 -0.28 -13.99 -4.16
N LYS A 45 -1.53 -13.53 -4.18
CA LYS A 45 -2.31 -13.34 -5.41
C LYS A 45 -1.73 -12.19 -6.22
N LEU A 46 -1.78 -12.34 -7.54
CA LEU A 46 -1.29 -11.40 -8.53
C LEU A 46 -2.41 -10.48 -9.04
N PHE A 47 -2.15 -9.18 -9.06
CA PHE A 47 -3.09 -8.15 -9.46
C PHE A 47 -2.51 -7.37 -10.66
N ARG A 48 -3.20 -7.44 -11.81
CA ARG A 48 -2.73 -6.88 -13.08
C ARG A 48 -3.57 -5.68 -13.54
N GLY A 49 -2.90 -4.73 -14.17
CA GLY A 49 -3.52 -3.57 -14.81
C GLY A 49 -4.40 -2.71 -13.90
N SER A 50 -5.29 -1.92 -14.52
CA SER A 50 -6.18 -0.99 -13.81
C SER A 50 -7.22 -1.69 -12.94
N LYS A 51 -7.71 -2.87 -13.35
CA LYS A 51 -8.65 -3.68 -12.56
C LYS A 51 -8.00 -4.16 -11.27
N GLY A 52 -6.83 -4.80 -11.37
CA GLY A 52 -6.10 -5.27 -10.18
C GLY A 52 -5.69 -4.13 -9.26
N PHE A 53 -5.29 -2.97 -9.82
CA PHE A 53 -4.99 -1.79 -9.02
C PHE A 53 -6.20 -1.30 -8.19
N LYS A 54 -7.42 -1.34 -8.72
CA LYS A 54 -8.64 -0.98 -7.98
C LYS A 54 -8.92 -1.92 -6.81
N GLU A 55 -8.51 -3.19 -6.92
CA GLU A 55 -8.63 -4.19 -5.85
C GLU A 55 -7.57 -4.09 -4.76
N LEU A 56 -6.57 -3.21 -4.93
CA LEU A 56 -5.55 -2.93 -3.92
C LEU A 56 -5.94 -1.71 -3.09
N LYS A 57 -5.52 -1.69 -1.82
CA LYS A 57 -5.72 -0.61 -0.86
C LYS A 57 -4.38 -0.25 -0.23
N ALA A 58 -4.15 1.06 -0.11
CA ALA A 58 -3.09 1.61 0.71
C ALA A 58 -3.49 1.47 2.17
N ASP A 59 -2.66 0.76 2.93
CA ASP A 59 -2.90 0.39 4.32
C ASP A 59 -1.66 0.69 5.16
N HIS A 60 -1.87 0.83 6.47
CA HIS A 60 -0.79 1.04 7.42
C HIS A 60 -0.21 -0.28 7.90
N ILE A 61 1.11 -0.45 7.85
CA ILE A 61 1.83 -1.57 8.47
C ILE A 61 1.54 -1.60 9.97
N TYR A 62 1.82 -0.49 10.64
CA TYR A 62 1.41 -0.22 12.00
C TYR A 62 0.06 0.50 12.00
N PRO A 63 -1.04 -0.14 12.48
CA PRO A 63 -2.39 0.39 12.35
C PRO A 63 -2.55 1.81 12.88
N PHE A 64 -3.27 2.64 12.14
CA PHE A 64 -3.61 4.01 12.56
C PHE A 64 -4.26 4.04 13.96
N SER A 65 -5.14 3.09 14.27
CA SER A 65 -5.81 2.99 15.57
C SER A 65 -4.87 2.70 16.75
N LYS A 66 -3.61 2.35 16.49
CA LYS A 66 -2.57 2.14 17.50
C LYS A 66 -1.57 3.28 17.56
N SER A 67 -1.86 4.43 16.93
CA SER A 67 -0.95 5.57 16.73
C SER A 67 0.01 5.44 15.54
N GLY A 68 -0.35 4.62 14.54
CA GLY A 68 0.36 4.58 13.27
C GLY A 68 0.19 5.84 12.45
N LEU A 69 1.31 6.38 11.97
CA LEU A 69 1.33 7.58 11.14
C LEU A 69 1.20 7.23 9.66
N THR A 70 0.63 8.16 8.90
CA THR A 70 0.55 8.08 7.43
C THR A 70 1.85 8.59 6.83
N THR A 71 2.87 7.72 6.87
CA THR A 71 4.21 7.94 6.34
C THR A 71 4.56 6.88 5.31
N TRP A 72 5.51 7.18 4.42
CA TRP A 72 5.89 6.26 3.35
C TRP A 72 6.40 4.92 3.90
N ASP A 73 7.18 4.95 4.99
CA ASP A 73 7.70 3.75 5.65
C ASP A 73 6.60 2.89 6.30
N ASN A 74 5.45 3.49 6.61
CA ASN A 74 4.30 2.79 7.18
C ASN A 74 3.27 2.37 6.12
N LEU A 75 3.50 2.68 4.84
CA LEU A 75 2.61 2.32 3.75
C LEU A 75 2.86 0.88 3.30
N GLN A 76 1.78 0.13 3.08
CA GLN A 76 1.77 -1.11 2.31
C GLN A 76 0.56 -1.15 1.36
N LEU A 77 0.64 -2.00 0.34
CA LEU A 77 -0.52 -2.33 -0.50
C LEU A 77 -1.01 -3.76 -0.25
N LEU A 78 -2.27 -3.86 0.16
CA LEU A 78 -2.98 -5.12 0.35
C LEU A 78 -4.21 -5.18 -0.55
N CYS A 79 -4.59 -6.39 -0.99
CA CYS A 79 -5.87 -6.54 -1.66
C CYS A 79 -7.04 -6.31 -0.68
N ILE A 80 -8.22 -5.91 -1.18
CA ILE A 80 -9.41 -5.61 -0.36
C ILE A 80 -9.69 -6.73 0.65
N TYR A 81 -9.60 -8.00 0.23
CA TYR A 81 -9.81 -9.16 1.09
C TYR A 81 -8.78 -9.25 2.23
N CYS A 82 -7.48 -9.15 1.90
CA CYS A 82 -6.42 -9.21 2.91
C CYS A 82 -6.45 -8.01 3.86
N ASN A 83 -6.74 -6.82 3.32
CA ASN A 83 -6.89 -5.60 4.11
C ASN A 83 -8.02 -5.75 5.14
N SER A 84 -9.19 -6.24 4.72
CA SER A 84 -10.32 -6.52 5.60
C SER A 84 -9.95 -7.56 6.69
N LYS A 85 -9.25 -8.63 6.30
CA LYS A 85 -8.80 -9.69 7.22
C LYS A 85 -7.72 -9.19 8.21
N LYS A 86 -6.87 -8.26 7.81
CA LYS A 86 -5.84 -7.65 8.67
C LYS A 86 -6.49 -6.79 9.76
N SER A 87 -7.47 -5.95 9.40
CA SER A 87 -8.14 -5.05 10.35
C SER A 87 -7.12 -4.24 11.17
N ASN A 88 -7.21 -4.21 12.50
CA ASN A 88 -6.28 -3.52 13.39
C ASN A 88 -5.10 -4.38 13.90
N LYS A 89 -4.80 -5.50 13.22
CA LYS A 89 -3.69 -6.39 13.58
C LYS A 89 -2.37 -5.91 12.96
N LEU A 90 -1.28 -6.15 13.68
CA LEU A 90 0.09 -6.00 13.17
C LEU A 90 0.41 -7.25 12.36
N LYS A 91 0.53 -7.12 11.04
CA LYS A 91 0.88 -8.18 10.10
C LYS A 91 1.66 -7.63 8.93
#